data_AF-A0A060CIZ3-F1
#
_entry.id   AF-A0A060CIZ3-F1
#
_cell.length_a   1.000
_cell.length_b   1.000
_cell.length_c   1.000
_cell.angle_alpha   90.00
_cell.angle_beta   90.00
_cell.angle_gamma   90.00
#
_symmetry.space_group_name_H-M   'P 1'
#
loop_
_entity.id
_entity.type
_entity.pdbx_description
1 polymer ?
#
loop_
_entity_poly.entity_id
_entity_poly.type
_entity_poly.pdbx_seq_one_letter_code
_entity_poly.pdbx_strand_id
1 'polypeptide(L)'
;RADHRATGGVSAPRTARGERSWGLTTQLYGIRSSENWGIGDFTDLAHLTESAAARGAATVGLNPIHALFAAEPRHFSPYSPSSRSWLDYLYIDVKRVAGFQYDAATQALARPEAVFAVQEAELVDYAALAAIKRPILEALYRRFADREINTGSASAESFSKFC
;
A
#
# COMPACT_ATOMS: atom_id res chain seq x y z
N ARG A 1 -39.61 -23.44 -29.32
CA ARG A 1 -39.34 -23.35 -27.86
C ARG A 1 -37.94 -22.77 -27.73
N ALA A 2 -37.83 -21.55 -27.20
CA ALA A 2 -36.61 -20.74 -27.27
C ALA A 2 -35.48 -21.28 -26.38
N ASP A 3 -34.28 -21.26 -26.94
CA ASP A 3 -32.99 -21.57 -26.33
C ASP A 3 -32.62 -20.44 -25.35
N HIS A 4 -32.45 -20.76 -24.06
CA HIS A 4 -32.09 -19.78 -23.03
C HIS A 4 -30.57 -19.69 -22.89
N ARG A 5 -30.06 -18.60 -23.45
CA ARG A 5 -28.69 -18.06 -23.36
C ARG A 5 -28.07 -18.24 -21.97
N ALA A 6 -26.82 -18.67 -21.95
CA ALA A 6 -25.92 -18.58 -20.80
C ALA A 6 -25.91 -17.13 -20.27
N THR A 7 -26.38 -16.95 -19.05
CA THR A 7 -26.35 -15.68 -18.33
C THR A 7 -24.95 -15.45 -17.75
N GLY A 8 -24.39 -14.25 -17.99
CA GLY A 8 -23.09 -13.82 -17.49
C GLY A 8 -23.06 -13.69 -15.97
N GLY A 9 -22.80 -14.81 -15.29
CA GLY A 9 -22.62 -14.85 -13.85
C GLY A 9 -21.25 -14.30 -13.44
N VAL A 10 -21.21 -13.53 -12.35
CA VAL A 10 -19.97 -13.21 -11.65
C VAL A 10 -19.36 -14.53 -11.16
N SER A 11 -18.10 -14.79 -11.54
CA SER A 11 -17.39 -15.98 -11.08
C SER A 11 -17.10 -15.85 -9.58
N ALA A 12 -17.70 -16.72 -8.77
CA ALA A 12 -17.33 -16.86 -7.37
C ALA A 12 -16.01 -17.66 -7.27
N PRO A 13 -15.12 -17.33 -6.33
CA PRO A 13 -13.93 -18.14 -6.09
C PRO A 13 -14.34 -19.60 -5.82
N ARG A 14 -13.57 -20.56 -6.35
CA ARG A 14 -13.79 -22.00 -6.13
C ARG A 14 -13.50 -22.34 -4.67
N THR A 15 -14.47 -22.13 -3.79
CA THR A 15 -14.59 -22.95 -2.58
C THR A 15 -15.07 -24.34 -3.03
N ALA A 16 -14.67 -25.44 -2.38
CA ALA A 16 -15.30 -26.71 -2.74
C ALA A 16 -16.81 -26.57 -2.51
N ARG A 17 -17.62 -27.10 -3.42
CA ARG A 17 -19.09 -26.95 -3.33
C ARG A 17 -19.56 -27.42 -1.96
N GLY A 18 -20.12 -26.52 -1.17
CA GLY A 18 -20.65 -26.81 0.17
C GLY A 18 -19.71 -26.48 1.34
N GLU A 19 -18.48 -26.02 1.09
CA GLU A 19 -17.58 -25.57 2.16
C GLU A 19 -17.93 -24.15 2.64
N ARG A 20 -17.98 -23.98 3.95
CA ARG A 20 -18.07 -22.64 4.57
C ARG A 20 -16.67 -22.03 4.60
N SER A 21 -16.56 -20.79 4.15
CA SER A 21 -15.35 -19.98 4.29
C SER A 21 -15.61 -18.79 5.22
N TRP A 22 -14.53 -18.25 5.76
CA TRP A 22 -14.55 -17.01 6.53
C TRP A 22 -13.40 -16.12 6.05
N GLY A 23 -13.48 -14.84 6.34
CA GLY A 23 -12.44 -13.86 6.01
C GLY A 23 -12.36 -12.77 7.08
N LEU A 24 -11.28 -12.01 7.03
CA LEU A 24 -11.09 -10.84 7.88
C LEU A 24 -11.47 -9.58 7.12
N THR A 25 -12.00 -8.59 7.81
CA THR A 25 -12.12 -7.23 7.28
C THR A 25 -11.36 -6.28 8.18
N THR A 26 -10.62 -5.36 7.59
CA THR A 26 -9.81 -4.40 8.34
C THR A 26 -9.79 -3.03 7.68
N GLN A 27 -9.51 -2.02 8.48
CA GLN A 27 -9.12 -0.69 8.02
C GLN A 27 -7.60 -0.68 7.99
N LEU A 28 -6.98 -0.77 6.81
CA LEU A 28 -5.53 -0.90 6.64
C LEU A 28 -4.78 0.21 7.38
N TYR A 29 -5.25 1.46 7.27
CA TYR A 29 -4.65 2.59 7.96
C TYR A 29 -4.59 2.45 9.49
N GLY A 30 -5.46 1.63 10.09
CA GLY A 30 -5.52 1.40 11.52
C GLY A 30 -4.60 0.29 12.03
N ILE A 31 -3.90 -0.44 11.15
CA ILE A 31 -2.98 -1.50 11.59
C ILE A 31 -1.73 -0.87 12.21
N ARG A 32 -1.33 -1.38 13.37
CA ARG A 32 -0.08 -1.01 14.06
C ARG A 32 0.89 -2.18 14.04
N SER A 33 2.17 -1.87 13.83
CA SER A 33 3.27 -2.82 13.97
C SER A 33 4.50 -2.08 14.51
N SER A 34 5.49 -2.80 15.03
CA SER A 34 6.77 -2.21 15.44
C SER A 34 7.55 -1.61 14.27
N GLU A 35 7.17 -1.98 13.04
CA GLU A 35 7.90 -1.66 11.83
C GLU A 35 7.30 -0.48 11.08
N ASN A 36 5.98 -0.32 11.09
CA ASN A 36 5.32 0.72 10.30
C ASN A 36 5.46 2.11 10.93
N TRP A 37 5.23 3.15 10.13
CA TRP A 37 5.45 4.55 10.54
C TRP A 37 4.16 5.21 11.01
N GLY A 38 3.39 4.53 11.87
CA GLY A 38 2.15 5.07 12.45
C GLY A 38 0.91 4.91 11.59
N ILE A 39 1.02 4.27 10.43
CA ILE A 39 -0.08 3.83 9.58
C ILE A 39 0.19 2.40 9.14
N GLY A 40 -0.84 1.57 9.05
CA GLY A 40 -0.69 0.25 8.42
C GLY A 40 -0.38 0.40 6.93
N ASP A 41 0.60 -0.36 6.44
CA ASP A 41 1.10 -0.26 5.06
C ASP A 41 1.04 -1.61 4.30
N PHE A 42 1.55 -1.65 3.07
CA PHE A 42 1.52 -2.89 2.28
C PHE A 42 2.36 -4.04 2.84
N THR A 43 3.39 -3.75 3.64
CA THR A 43 4.13 -4.79 4.37
C THR A 43 3.26 -5.37 5.48
N ASP A 44 2.55 -4.53 6.23
CA ASP A 44 1.61 -5.01 7.25
C ASP A 44 0.45 -5.83 6.63
N LEU A 45 -0.04 -5.41 5.46
CA LEU A 45 -1.06 -6.16 4.73
C LEU A 45 -0.57 -7.56 4.33
N ALA A 46 0.68 -7.68 3.87
CA ALA A 46 1.27 -8.97 3.55
C ALA A 46 1.33 -9.87 4.78
N HIS A 47 1.85 -9.37 5.91
CA HIS A 47 1.93 -10.11 7.16
C HIS A 47 0.55 -10.51 7.72
N LEU A 48 -0.44 -9.61 7.65
CA LEU A 48 -1.81 -9.89 8.05
C LEU A 48 -2.40 -11.01 7.19
N THR A 49 -2.19 -10.94 5.87
CA THR A 49 -2.72 -11.92 4.93
C THR A 49 -2.11 -13.30 5.16
N GLU A 50 -0.79 -13.38 5.33
CA GLU A 50 -0.08 -14.63 5.66
C GLU A 50 -0.58 -15.22 6.99
N SER A 51 -0.73 -14.37 8.02
CA SER A 51 -1.22 -14.78 9.33
C SER A 51 -2.68 -15.25 9.31
N ALA A 52 -3.52 -14.59 8.51
CA ALA A 52 -4.92 -14.96 8.32
C ALA A 52 -5.04 -16.29 7.56
N ALA A 53 -4.27 -16.44 6.50
CA ALA A 53 -4.23 -17.67 5.69
C ALA A 53 -3.76 -18.87 6.53
N ALA A 54 -2.75 -18.69 7.39
CA ALA A 54 -2.29 -19.72 8.33
C ALA A 54 -3.38 -20.19 9.32
N ARG A 55 -4.45 -19.41 9.51
CA ARG A 55 -5.62 -19.73 10.35
C ARG A 55 -6.83 -20.21 9.52
N GLY A 56 -6.68 -20.35 8.20
CA GLY A 56 -7.74 -20.79 7.30
C GLY A 56 -8.67 -19.68 6.82
N ALA A 57 -8.31 -18.41 6.98
CA ALA A 57 -9.07 -17.32 6.34
C ALA A 57 -8.95 -17.42 4.83
N ALA A 58 -10.07 -17.34 4.13
CA ALA A 58 -10.12 -17.36 2.67
C ALA A 58 -9.88 -15.97 2.06
N THR A 59 -10.18 -14.89 2.80
CA THR A 59 -10.11 -13.52 2.29
C THR A 59 -9.67 -12.52 3.37
N VAL A 60 -9.06 -11.43 2.92
CA VAL A 60 -8.86 -10.20 3.69
C VAL A 60 -9.51 -9.06 2.91
N GLY A 61 -10.53 -8.44 3.49
CA GLY A 61 -11.20 -7.26 2.96
C GLY A 61 -10.61 -5.98 3.54
N LEU A 62 -10.47 -4.96 2.71
CA LEU A 62 -9.89 -3.67 3.08
C LEU A 62 -10.91 -2.54 2.92
N ASN A 63 -10.63 -1.41 3.58
CA ASN A 63 -11.16 -0.12 3.15
C ASN A 63 -10.70 0.19 1.71
N PRO A 64 -11.37 1.13 1.02
CA PRO A 64 -10.85 1.64 -0.25
C PRO A 64 -9.42 2.19 -0.08
N ILE A 65 -8.50 1.76 -0.93
CA ILE A 65 -7.07 2.16 -0.92
C ILE A 65 -6.74 3.11 -2.09
N HIS A 66 -7.77 3.79 -2.58
CA HIS A 66 -7.73 4.69 -3.72
C HIS A 66 -6.83 5.89 -3.47
N ALA A 67 -6.25 6.44 -4.54
CA ALA A 67 -5.48 7.68 -4.48
C ALA A 67 -6.32 8.81 -3.89
N LEU A 68 -5.73 9.47 -2.89
CA LEU A 68 -6.29 10.65 -2.23
C LEU A 68 -5.59 11.91 -2.75
N PHE A 69 -5.49 12.96 -1.93
CA PHE A 69 -4.94 14.25 -2.32
C PHE A 69 -3.53 14.43 -1.76
N ALA A 70 -2.51 14.12 -2.57
CA ALA A 70 -1.11 14.22 -2.13
C ALA A 70 -0.69 15.65 -1.71
N ALA A 71 -1.35 16.68 -2.24
CA ALA A 71 -1.12 18.09 -1.87
C ALA A 71 -1.92 18.53 -0.63
N GLU A 72 -2.94 17.78 -0.22
CA GLU A 72 -3.78 18.06 0.96
C GLU A 72 -3.96 16.77 1.78
N PRO A 73 -2.93 16.31 2.51
CA PRO A 73 -2.97 15.03 3.21
C PRO A 73 -4.03 14.96 4.31
N ARG A 74 -4.61 16.09 4.74
CA ARG A 74 -5.72 16.11 5.69
C ARG A 74 -7.06 15.70 5.04
N HIS A 75 -7.12 15.61 3.72
CA HIS A 75 -8.26 15.02 3.01
C HIS A 75 -8.09 13.49 2.91
N PHE A 76 -8.21 12.82 4.05
CA PHE A 76 -7.86 11.40 4.20
C PHE A 76 -9.05 10.42 4.14
N SER A 77 -10.26 10.88 3.81
CA SER A 77 -11.44 10.00 3.71
C SER A 77 -11.26 8.97 2.57
N PRO A 78 -11.25 7.65 2.86
CA PRO A 78 -11.15 6.61 1.83
C PRO A 78 -12.31 6.63 0.81
N TYR A 79 -13.42 7.28 1.18
CA TYR A 79 -14.65 7.34 0.39
C TYR A 79 -14.80 8.61 -0.44
N SER A 80 -13.82 9.53 -0.36
CA SER A 80 -13.77 10.75 -1.16
C SER A 80 -12.46 10.84 -1.94
N PRO A 81 -12.12 9.83 -2.78
CA PRO A 81 -10.82 9.78 -3.44
C PRO A 81 -10.69 10.78 -4.60
N SER A 82 -9.45 11.12 -4.93
CA SER A 82 -9.14 11.88 -6.14
C SER A 82 -9.24 11.00 -7.40
N SER A 83 -8.95 9.70 -7.28
CA SER A 83 -9.12 8.71 -8.34
C SER A 83 -9.39 7.31 -7.78
N ARG A 84 -10.34 6.58 -8.39
CA ARG A 84 -10.61 5.17 -8.04
C ARG A 84 -9.71 4.19 -8.80
N SER A 85 -8.92 4.67 -9.77
CA SER A 85 -8.04 3.84 -10.60
C SER A 85 -6.60 3.77 -10.08
N TRP A 86 -6.21 4.69 -9.21
CA TRP A 86 -4.86 4.78 -8.65
C TRP A 86 -4.87 4.50 -7.15
N LEU A 87 -3.70 4.23 -6.56
CA LEU A 87 -3.53 3.88 -5.15
C LEU A 87 -2.97 5.05 -4.33
N ASP A 88 -3.30 5.11 -3.04
CA ASP A 88 -2.68 6.07 -2.12
C ASP A 88 -1.23 5.66 -1.77
N TYR A 89 -0.29 6.58 -2.02
CA TYR A 89 1.13 6.37 -1.79
C TYR A 89 1.49 6.25 -0.30
N LEU A 90 0.63 6.72 0.61
CA LEU A 90 0.89 6.64 2.05
C LEU A 90 0.96 5.19 2.57
N TYR A 91 0.38 4.23 1.83
CA TYR A 91 0.49 2.80 2.12
C TYR A 91 1.81 2.16 1.65
N ILE A 92 2.72 2.91 1.02
CA ILE A 92 4.04 2.39 0.65
C ILE A 92 4.90 2.24 1.91
N ASP A 93 5.45 1.05 2.14
CA ASP A 93 6.57 0.84 3.05
C ASP A 93 7.86 1.36 2.39
N VAL A 94 8.26 2.59 2.74
CA VAL A 94 9.44 3.23 2.14
C VAL A 94 10.73 2.48 2.43
N LYS A 95 10.79 1.68 3.51
CA LYS A 95 11.98 0.87 3.86
C LYS A 95 12.21 -0.25 2.86
N ARG A 96 11.16 -0.67 2.13
CA ARG A 96 11.20 -1.74 1.13
C ARG A 96 11.39 -1.23 -0.30
N VAL A 97 11.35 0.09 -0.51
CA VAL A 97 11.59 0.68 -1.83
C VAL A 97 13.08 0.54 -2.17
N ALA A 98 13.35 0.01 -3.36
CA ALA A 98 14.72 -0.26 -3.81
C ALA A 98 15.59 1.01 -3.71
N GLY A 99 16.75 0.86 -3.06
CA GLY A 99 17.71 1.95 -2.86
C GLY A 99 17.64 2.57 -1.48
N PHE A 100 16.52 2.47 -0.76
CA PHE A 100 16.40 3.04 0.59
C PHE A 100 17.44 2.45 1.56
N GLN A 101 17.64 1.14 1.52
CA GLN A 101 18.55 0.44 2.41
C GLN A 101 20.04 0.77 2.19
N TYR A 102 20.42 1.37 1.06
CA TYR A 102 21.81 1.66 0.70
C TYR A 102 22.11 3.16 0.54
N ASP A 103 21.13 4.03 0.80
CA ASP A 103 21.27 5.47 0.65
C ASP A 103 21.07 6.20 1.98
N ALA A 104 22.19 6.43 2.67
CA ALA A 104 22.22 7.12 3.96
C ALA A 104 21.63 8.54 3.89
N ALA A 105 21.79 9.25 2.76
CA ALA A 105 21.24 10.58 2.60
C ALA A 105 19.71 10.54 2.56
N THR A 106 19.14 9.55 1.86
CA THR A 106 17.69 9.32 1.84
C THR A 106 17.17 8.85 3.20
N GLN A 107 17.88 7.94 3.88
CA GLN A 107 17.49 7.48 5.23
C GLN A 107 17.44 8.63 6.25
N ALA A 108 18.39 9.56 6.16
CA ALA A 108 18.45 10.72 7.05
C ALA A 108 17.23 11.65 6.91
N LEU A 109 16.51 11.63 5.78
CA LEU A 109 15.29 12.42 5.60
C LEU A 109 14.15 11.99 6.53
N ALA A 110 14.15 10.71 6.96
CA ALA A 110 13.10 10.17 7.81
C ALA A 110 13.05 10.87 9.18
N ARG A 111 14.23 11.23 9.72
CA ARG A 111 14.43 11.81 11.07
C ARG A 111 13.80 10.94 12.18
N PRO A 112 14.61 10.18 12.95
CA PRO A 112 14.09 9.22 13.93
C PRO A 112 13.04 9.79 14.89
N GLU A 113 13.22 11.04 15.34
CA GLU A 113 12.29 11.74 16.22
C GLU A 113 10.92 12.00 15.58
N ALA A 114 10.89 12.30 14.27
CA ALA A 114 9.65 12.52 13.54
C ALA A 114 8.91 11.21 13.27
N VAL A 115 9.65 10.16 12.90
CA VAL A 115 9.09 8.81 12.74
C VAL A 115 8.50 8.30 14.05
N PHE A 116 9.23 8.45 15.16
CA PHE A 116 8.75 8.05 16.48
C PHE A 116 7.47 8.80 16.87
N ALA A 117 7.41 10.10 16.62
CA ALA A 117 6.22 10.91 16.92
C ALA A 117 4.95 10.42 16.19
N VAL A 118 5.06 10.06 14.90
CA VAL A 118 3.90 9.52 14.15
C VAL A 118 3.57 8.08 14.54
N GLN A 119 4.56 7.29 14.94
CA GLN A 119 4.35 5.92 15.44
C GLN A 119 3.57 5.90 16.75
N GLU A 120 3.90 6.80 17.68
CA GLU A 120 3.29 6.87 19.01
C GLU A 120 1.99 7.69 19.05
N ALA A 121 1.67 8.42 17.99
CA ALA A 121 0.43 9.18 17.92
C ALA A 121 -0.80 8.26 18.05
N GLU A 122 -1.76 8.63 18.89
CA GLU A 122 -3.00 7.88 19.11
C GLU A 122 -3.79 7.70 17.80
N LEU A 123 -3.86 8.78 17.01
CA LEU A 123 -4.49 8.80 15.69
C LEU A 123 -3.42 8.91 14.60
N VAL A 124 -3.76 8.43 13.41
CA VAL A 124 -2.89 8.57 12.23
C VAL A 124 -2.73 10.05 11.88
N ASP A 125 -1.50 10.58 12.01
CA ASP A 125 -1.17 11.92 11.56
C ASP A 125 -0.76 11.90 10.08
N TYR A 126 -1.76 11.98 9.20
CA TYR A 126 -1.56 11.96 7.74
C TYR A 126 -0.65 13.10 7.24
N ALA A 127 -0.71 14.27 7.86
CA ALA A 127 0.07 15.42 7.44
C ALA A 127 1.55 15.24 7.79
N ALA A 128 1.85 14.84 9.03
CA ALA A 128 3.21 14.53 9.45
C ALA A 128 3.78 13.35 8.66
N LEU A 129 3.00 12.29 8.47
CA LEU A 129 3.43 11.13 7.71
C LEU A 129 3.75 11.46 6.25
N ALA A 130 2.90 12.26 5.58
CA ALA A 130 3.16 12.73 4.23
C ALA A 130 4.45 13.58 4.15
N ALA A 131 4.68 14.44 5.15
CA ALA A 131 5.89 15.26 5.23
C ALA A 131 7.17 14.42 5.40
N ILE A 132 7.06 13.22 5.99
CA ILE A 132 8.17 12.27 6.13
C ILE A 132 8.34 11.45 4.84
N LYS A 133 7.28 10.78 4.35
CA LYS A 133 7.37 9.82 3.24
C LYS A 133 7.62 10.47 1.89
N ARG A 134 7.04 11.64 1.61
CA ARG A 134 7.14 12.27 0.28
C ARG A 134 8.57 12.64 -0.12
N PRO A 135 9.37 13.35 0.71
CA PRO A 135 10.75 13.67 0.33
C PRO A 135 11.62 12.43 0.11
N ILE A 136 11.38 11.36 0.88
CA ILE A 136 12.08 10.08 0.72
C ILE A 136 11.74 9.45 -0.63
N LEU A 137 10.45 9.31 -0.95
CA LEU A 137 10.02 8.72 -2.23
C LEU A 137 10.52 9.53 -3.43
N GLU A 138 10.52 10.86 -3.34
CA GLU A 138 11.09 11.73 -4.38
C GLU A 138 12.60 11.53 -4.53
N ALA A 139 13.35 11.41 -3.42
CA ALA A 139 14.79 11.14 -3.48
C ALA A 139 15.11 9.78 -4.09
N LEU A 140 14.35 8.74 -3.70
CA LEU A 140 14.47 7.39 -4.27
C LEU A 140 14.15 7.38 -5.75
N TYR A 141 13.11 8.11 -6.18
CA TYR A 141 12.77 8.22 -7.59
C TYR A 141 13.88 8.93 -8.39
N ARG A 142 14.45 10.03 -7.90
CA ARG A 142 15.58 10.70 -8.58
C ARG A 142 16.76 9.74 -8.75
N ARG A 143 17.10 8.99 -7.69
CA ARG A 143 18.14 7.96 -7.75
C ARG A 143 17.81 6.88 -8.79
N PHE A 144 16.58 6.38 -8.80
CA PHE A 144 16.11 5.39 -9.77
C PHE A 144 16.21 5.92 -11.21
N ALA A 145 15.81 7.17 -11.44
CA ALA A 145 15.94 7.81 -12.75
C ALA A 145 17.41 7.87 -13.20
N ASP A 146 18.31 8.32 -12.32
CA ASP A 146 19.73 8.48 -12.63
C ASP A 146 20.45 7.15 -12.85
N ARG A 147 20.11 6.12 -12.08
CA ARG A 147 20.88 4.87 -12.00
C ARG A 147 20.30 3.72 -12.79
N GLU A 148 18.99 3.71 -13.02
CA GLU A 148 18.27 2.57 -13.60
C GLU A 148 17.60 2.95 -14.92
N ILE A 149 16.86 4.08 -14.96
CA ILE A 149 16.21 4.54 -16.21
C ILE A 149 17.25 4.93 -17.25
N ASN A 150 18.22 5.77 -16.88
CA ASN A 150 19.26 6.23 -17.80
C ASN A 150 20.23 5.12 -18.24
N THR A 151 20.27 4.00 -17.53
CA THR A 151 21.16 2.86 -17.81
C THR A 151 20.43 1.68 -18.47
N GLY A 152 19.09 1.72 -18.55
CA GLY A 152 18.27 0.69 -19.20
C GLY A 152 18.17 -0.61 -18.42
N SER A 153 18.05 -0.56 -17.09
CA SER A 153 17.96 -1.77 -16.27
C SER A 153 16.63 -2.52 -16.40
N ALA A 154 16.59 -3.77 -15.95
CA ALA A 154 15.35 -4.58 -15.92
C ALA A 154 14.25 -3.94 -15.06
N SER A 155 14.62 -3.25 -13.99
CA SER A 155 13.67 -2.51 -13.15
C SER A 155 13.12 -1.28 -13.88
N ALA A 156 13.94 -0.57 -14.65
CA ALA A 156 13.49 0.53 -15.50
C ALA A 156 12.54 0.06 -16.61
N GLU A 157 12.83 -1.08 -17.24
CA GLU A 157 11.94 -1.66 -18.24
C GLU A 157 10.58 -2.04 -17.63
N SER A 158 10.59 -2.68 -16.47
CA SER A 158 9.35 -3.04 -15.76
C SER A 158 8.53 -1.81 -15.36
N PHE A 159 9.19 -0.75 -14.88
CA PHE A 159 8.55 0.53 -14.58
C PHE A 159 7.94 1.17 -15.84
N SER A 160 8.68 1.20 -16.95
CA SER A 160 8.20 1.77 -18.21
C SER A 160 7.04 1.00 -18.84
N LYS A 161 6.94 -0.32 -18.60
CA LYS A 161 5.79 -1.13 -19.06
C LYS A 161 4.54 -0.89 -18.23
N PHE A 162 4.72 -0.47 -16.98
CA PHE A 162 3.61 -0.16 -16.08
C PHE A 162 3.02 1.24 -16.34
N CYS A 163 3.87 2.22 -16.67
CA CYS A 163 3.47 3.58 -17.03
C CYS A 163 2.81 3.67 -18.41
#